data_AF-A0A7J4YPK7-F1
#
_entry.id   AF-A0A7J4YPK7-F1
#
_cell.length_a   1.000
_cell.length_b   1.000
_cell.length_c   1.000
_cell.angle_alpha   90.00
_cell.angle_beta   90.00
_cell.angle_gamma   90.00
#
_symmetry.space_group_name_H-M   'P 1'
#
loop_
_entity.id
_entity.type
_entity.pdbx_description
1 polymer ?
#
loop_
_entity_poly.entity_id
_entity_poly.type
_entity_poly.pdbx_seq_one_letter_code
_entity_poly.pdbx_strand_id
1 'polypeptide(L)' 'MRKMIKRLLKKYKYPPEEAANALETVIRQCEQWTDNDDSEPLYQKAPKKYEFPESSSYTIAAEPNIKYNNLSEKNNE' A
#
# COMPACT_ATOMS: atom_id res chain seq x y z
N MET A 1 19.73 -10.53 -7.03
CA MET A 1 19.31 -9.74 -8.21
C MET A 1 20.08 -10.07 -9.49
N ARG A 2 21.43 -10.13 -9.45
CA ARG A 2 22.31 -10.33 -10.62
C ARG A 2 21.96 -11.52 -11.54
N LYS A 3 21.53 -12.66 -10.97
CA LYS A 3 21.07 -13.83 -11.75
C LYS A 3 19.78 -13.56 -12.54
N MET A 4 18.84 -12.79 -12.00
CA MET A 4 17.58 -12.46 -12.70
C MET A 4 17.85 -11.55 -13.89
N ILE A 5 18.68 -10.52 -13.71
CA ILE A 5 19.06 -9.59 -14.78
C ILE A 5 19.76 -10.35 -15.92
N LYS A 6 20.71 -11.25 -15.61
CA LYS A 6 21.35 -12.11 -16.64
C LYS A 6 20.35 -12.97 -17.41
N ARG A 7 19.34 -13.53 -16.74
CA ARG A 7 18.27 -14.31 -17.39
C ARG A 7 17.43 -13.42 -18.31
N LEU A 8 17.15 -12.19 -17.90
CA LEU A 8 16.41 -11.20 -18.68
C LEU A 8 17.19 -10.81 -19.95
N LEU A 9 18.45 -10.42 -19.80
CA LEU A 9 19.34 -10.06 -20.91
C LEU A 9 19.44 -11.20 -21.93
N LYS A 10 19.56 -12.45 -21.46
CA LYS A 10 19.57 -13.64 -22.33
C LYS A 10 18.24 -13.88 -23.04
N LYS A 11 17.10 -13.69 -22.35
CA LYS A 11 15.75 -13.88 -22.92
C LYS A 11 15.49 -12.92 -24.08
N TYR A 12 15.97 -11.68 -23.97
CA TYR A 12 15.78 -10.65 -25.00
C TYR A 12 16.96 -10.53 -25.97
N LYS A 13 17.86 -11.53 -26.01
CA LYS A 13 19.03 -11.59 -26.90
C LYS A 13 19.90 -10.33 -26.87
N TYR A 14 20.09 -9.77 -25.68
CA TYR A 14 20.96 -8.63 -25.49
C TYR A 14 22.41 -9.02 -25.83
N PRO A 15 23.16 -8.18 -26.57
CA PRO A 15 24.52 -8.51 -27.00
C PRO A 15 25.44 -8.74 -25.79
N PRO A 16 26.28 -9.80 -25.82
CA PRO A 16 27.11 -10.18 -24.68
C PRO A 16 28.20 -9.15 -24.34
N GLU A 17 28.69 -8.41 -25.35
CA GLU A 17 29.66 -7.30 -25.21
C GLU A 17 29.12 -6.22 -24.25
N GLU A 18 27.85 -5.83 -24.41
CA GLU A 18 27.21 -4.76 -23.64
C GLU A 18 26.50 -5.27 -22.38
N ALA A 19 26.24 -6.58 -22.29
CA ALA A 19 25.51 -7.19 -21.18
C ALA A 19 26.20 -6.97 -19.82
N ALA A 20 27.54 -6.89 -19.80
CA ALA A 20 28.30 -6.60 -18.58
C ALA A 20 28.04 -5.17 -18.08
N ASN A 21 28.06 -4.19 -18.99
CA ASN A 21 27.78 -2.79 -18.69
C ASN A 21 26.32 -2.57 -18.27
N ALA A 22 25.36 -3.18 -18.97
CA ALA A 22 23.95 -3.12 -18.61
C ALA A 22 23.70 -3.68 -17.19
N LEU A 23 24.35 -4.80 -16.85
CA LEU A 23 24.26 -5.42 -15.53
C LEU A 23 24.82 -4.49 -14.43
N GLU A 24 25.96 -3.87 -14.67
CA GLU A 24 26.60 -2.94 -13.73
C GLU A 24 25.74 -1.68 -13.51
N THR A 25 25.18 -1.14 -14.59
CA THR A 25 24.30 0.04 -14.53
C THR A 25 23.07 -0.22 -13.67
N VAL A 26 22.40 -1.37 -13.84
CA VAL A 26 21.22 -1.74 -13.05
C VAL A 26 21.59 -1.97 -11.58
N ILE A 27 22.75 -2.55 -11.29
CA ILE A 27 23.23 -2.73 -9.91
C ILE A 27 23.44 -1.37 -9.25
N ARG A 28 24.18 -0.46 -9.91
CA ARG A 28 24.43 0.90 -9.41
C ARG A 28 23.13 1.68 -9.17
N GLN A 29 22.16 1.57 -10.08
CA GLN A 29 20.85 2.20 -9.90
C GLN A 29 20.12 1.62 -8.70
N CYS A 30 20.12 0.29 -8.52
CA CYS A 30 19.47 -0.31 -7.37
C CYS A 30 20.11 0.13 -6.05
N GLU A 31 21.44 0.21 -5.97
CA GLU A 31 22.18 0.67 -4.78
C GLU A 31 21.85 2.13 -4.45
N GLN A 32 21.80 3.01 -5.45
CA GLN A 32 21.44 4.42 -5.27
C GLN A 32 20.02 4.62 -4.75
N TRP A 33 19.07 3.77 -5.16
CA TRP A 33 17.67 3.87 -4.74
C TRP A 33 17.41 3.23 -3.37
N THR A 34 18.23 2.26 -2.93
CA THR A 34 18.13 1.69 -1.59
C THR A 34 18.74 2.57 -0.51
N ASP A 35 19.79 3.33 -0.83
CA ASP A 35 20.46 4.19 0.17
C ASP A 35 19.77 5.54 0.34
N ASN A 36 18.98 5.98 -0.64
CA ASN A 36 18.23 7.25 -0.61
C ASN A 36 16.76 7.06 -0.21
N ASP A 37 16.41 5.92 0.39
CA ASP A 37 15.08 5.75 0.97
C ASP A 37 14.99 6.62 2.25
N ASP A 38 14.63 7.88 2.07
CA ASP A 38 14.11 8.77 3.12
C ASP A 38 12.80 8.23 3.73
N SER A 39 12.38 6.99 3.40
CA SER A 39 11.52 6.20 4.26
C SER A 39 12.27 5.88 5.56
N GLU A 40 12.30 6.91 6.40
CA GLU A 40 12.49 6.85 7.84
C GLU A 40 11.99 5.48 8.33
N PRO A 41 12.85 4.64 8.92
CA PRO A 41 12.50 3.27 9.24
C PRO A 41 11.24 3.27 10.09
N LEU A 42 10.12 2.88 9.48
CA LEU A 42 8.79 2.85 10.12
C LEU A 42 8.74 1.94 11.37
N TYR A 43 9.83 1.21 11.63
CA TYR A 43 10.06 0.39 12.82
C TYR A 43 10.59 1.16 14.04
N GLN A 44 10.98 2.43 13.93
CA GLN A 44 11.50 3.23 15.05
C GLN A 44 10.50 4.26 15.60
N LYS A 45 9.35 4.46 14.95
CA LYS A 45 8.32 5.37 15.45
C LYS A 45 7.62 4.70 16.63
N ALA A 46 7.85 5.22 17.83
CA ALA A 46 7.11 4.86 19.03
C ALA A 46 5.60 4.73 18.68
N PRO A 47 4.90 3.70 19.18
CA PRO A 47 3.51 3.45 18.79
C PRO A 47 2.71 4.73 19.01
N LYS A 48 2.11 5.25 17.93
CA LYS A 48 1.25 6.44 18.00
C LYS A 48 0.13 6.12 18.99
N LYS A 49 0.19 6.69 20.19
CA LYS A 49 -0.93 6.62 21.14
C LYS A 49 -2.04 7.49 20.56
N TYR A 50 -3.12 6.84 20.14
CA TYR A 50 -4.36 7.53 19.79
C TYR A 50 -5.15 7.70 21.07
N GLU A 51 -5.32 8.94 21.51
CA GLU A 51 -6.25 9.28 22.57
C GLU A 51 -7.66 9.23 21.98
N PHE A 52 -8.47 8.28 22.46
CA PHE A 52 -9.89 8.24 22.13
C PHE A 52 -10.59 9.28 23.01
N PRO A 53 -11.16 10.37 22.45
CA PRO A 53 -12.01 11.26 23.23
C PRO A 53 -13.19 10.47 23.78
N GLU A 54 -13.62 10.82 25.01
CA GLU A 54 -14.75 10.16 25.67
C GLU A 54 -15.97 10.13 24.73
N SER A 55 -16.69 9.00 24.75
CA SER A 55 -17.75 8.63 23.79
C SER A 55 -18.85 9.69 23.59
N SER A 56 -18.93 10.71 24.43
CA SER A 56 -19.91 11.79 24.36
C SER A 56 -19.61 12.85 23.29
N SER A 57 -18.40 12.93 22.74
CA SER A 57 -18.02 14.01 21.79
C SER A 57 -18.18 13.62 20.30
N TYR A 58 -18.57 12.39 19.99
CA TYR A 58 -18.72 11.96 18.60
C TYR A 58 -20.09 12.35 18.04
N THR A 59 -20.08 13.12 16.96
CA THR A 59 -21.27 13.30 16.12
C THR A 59 -21.47 12.03 15.29
N ILE A 60 -22.48 11.23 15.65
CA ILE A 60 -22.84 10.06 14.86
C ILE A 60 -23.61 10.55 13.62
N ALA A 61 -23.09 10.24 12.43
CA ALA A 61 -23.73 10.59 11.15
C ALA A 61 -24.96 9.73 10.83
N ALA A 62 -25.16 8.63 11.58
CA ALA A 62 -26.30 7.75 11.43
C ALA A 62 -27.56 8.38 12.06
N GLU A 63 -28.69 8.21 11.39
CA GLU A 63 -30.01 8.60 11.88
C GLU A 63 -30.40 7.76 13.11
N PRO A 64 -31.26 8.29 14.02
CA PRO A 64 -31.72 7.56 15.20
C PRO A 64 -32.43 6.27 14.82
N ASN A 65 -32.32 5.25 15.67
CA ASN A 65 -32.93 3.95 15.42
C ASN A 65 -34.48 4.06 15.41
N ILE A 66 -35.09 3.96 14.24
CA ILE A 66 -36.55 3.98 14.07
C ILE A 66 -37.08 2.55 14.11
N LYS A 67 -38.06 2.29 14.98
CA LYS A 67 -38.73 0.98 15.08
C LYS A 67 -39.66 0.79 13.88
N TYR A 68 -39.24 0.00 12.92
CA TYR A 68 -40.10 -0.44 11.83
C TYR A 68 -41.02 -1.56 12.28
N ASN A 69 -42.23 -1.20 12.70
CA ASN A 69 -43.37 -2.07 12.49
C ASN A 69 -44.67 -1.25 12.55
N ASN A 70 -45.35 -1.16 11.40
CA ASN A 70 -46.80 -1.04 11.22
C ASN A 70 -47.09 -1.27 9.73
N LEU A 71 -46.67 -2.42 9.20
CA LEU A 71 -47.15 -2.93 7.90
C LEU A 71 -48.36 -3.85 8.16
N SER A 72 -49.54 -3.26 8.28
CA SER A 72 -50.86 -3.87 8.10
C SER A 72 -51.84 -2.77 8.48
N GLU A 73 -52.58 -2.12 7.59
CA GLU A 73 -53.66 -2.67 6.79
C GLU A 73 -54.10 -1.56 5.83
N LYS A 74 -54.27 -1.90 4.54
CA LYS A 74 -55.25 -1.38 3.57
C LYS A 74 -54.72 -1.61 2.15
N ASN A 75 -54.64 -2.89 1.80
CA ASN A 75 -55.01 -3.30 0.45
C ASN A 75 -56.49 -3.74 0.54
N ASN A 76 -57.24 -3.53 -0.55
CA ASN A 76 -58.66 -3.81 -0.80
C ASN A 76 -59.60 -2.63 -0.45
N GLU A 77 -59.84 -1.73 -1.41
CA GLU A 77 -60.98 -1.79 -2.36
C GLU A 77 -60.78 -0.76 -3.48
#